data_AF-A0A9X8VG76-F1
#
_entry.id   AF-A0A9X8VG76-F1
#
_cell.length_a   1.000
_cell.length_b   1.000
_cell.length_c   1.000
_cell.angle_alpha   90.00
_cell.angle_beta   90.00
_cell.angle_gamma   90.00
#
_symmetry.space_group_name_H-M   'P 1'
#
loop_
_entity.id
_entity.type
_entity.pdbx_description
1 polymer ?
#
loop_
_entity_poly.entity_id
_entity_poly.type
_entity_poly.pdbx_seq_one_letter_code
_entity_poly.pdbx_strand_id
1 'polypeptide(L)' 'DKLIVGLLQFATLLLLAWVGYLAQLGGAFYWSLLLAGALFIHQQKQIAGREREACFKAFLQNNYVGLVVFIGIALSYL' A
#
# COMPACT_ATOMS: atom_id res chain seq x y z
N ASP A 1 7.50 -16.75 -5.95
CA ASP A 1 7.00 -16.07 -4.73
C ASP A 1 7.06 -14.54 -4.81
N LYS A 2 8.24 -13.90 -4.91
CA LYS A 2 8.36 -12.42 -4.88
C LYS A 2 7.55 -11.69 -5.95
N LEU A 3 7.48 -12.27 -7.16
CA LEU A 3 6.66 -11.72 -8.25
C LEU A 3 5.17 -11.75 -7.93
N ILE A 4 4.68 -12.82 -7.26
CA ILE A 4 3.27 -12.95 -6.88
C ILE A 4 2.93 -11.92 -5.80
N VAL A 5 3.82 -11.71 -4.82
CA VAL A 5 3.63 -10.67 -3.79
C VAL A 5 3.59 -9.27 -4.41
N GLY A 6 4.52 -8.96 -5.31
CA GLY A 6 4.52 -7.68 -6.02
C GLY A 6 3.28 -7.49 -6.90
N LEU A 7 2.80 -8.55 -7.57
CA LEU A 7 1.59 -8.52 -8.37
C LEU A 7 0.34 -8.25 -7.50
N LEU A 8 0.25 -8.89 -6.34
CA LEU A 8 -0.83 -8.67 -5.38
C LEU A 8 -0.80 -7.25 -4.82
N GLN A 9 0.37 -6.73 -4.42
CA GLN A 9 0.52 -5.34 -3.96
C GLN A 9 0.09 -4.33 -5.02
N PHE A 10 0.49 -4.56 -6.28
CA PHE A 10 0.09 -3.72 -7.40
C PHE A 10 -1.42 -3.80 -7.65
N ALA A 11 -2.01 -5.01 -7.62
CA ALA A 11 -3.45 -5.19 -7.73
C ALA A 11 -4.20 -4.48 -6.59
N THR A 12 -3.70 -4.53 -5.36
CA THR A 12 -4.27 -3.80 -4.22
C THR A 12 -4.27 -2.30 -4.45
N LEU A 13 -3.15 -1.72 -4.93
CA LEU A 13 -3.09 -0.28 -5.25
C LEU A 13 -4.09 0.09 -6.34
N LEU A 14 -4.21 -0.71 -7.41
CA LEU A 14 -5.16 -0.47 -8.48
C LEU A 14 -6.61 -0.53 -7.98
N LEU A 15 -6.94 -1.53 -7.17
CA LEU A 15 -8.27 -1.65 -6.58
C LEU A 15 -8.59 -0.48 -5.66
N LEU A 16 -7.64 -0.03 -4.84
CA LEU A 16 -7.84 1.14 -3.99
C LEU A 16 -7.98 2.44 -4.81
N ALA A 17 -7.21 2.60 -5.88
CA ALA A 17 -7.36 3.73 -6.81
C ALA A 17 -8.76 3.73 -7.45
N TRP A 18 -9.26 2.55 -7.83
CA TRP A 18 -10.60 2.37 -8.39
C TRP A 18 -11.68 2.71 -7.35
N VAL A 19 -11.53 2.26 -6.11
CA VAL A 19 -12.41 2.63 -4.99
C VAL A 19 -12.41 4.14 -4.78
N GLY A 20 -11.24 4.79 -4.79
CA GLY A 20 -11.14 6.24 -4.65
C GLY A 20 -11.79 7.01 -5.79
N TYR A 21 -11.69 6.50 -7.02
CA TYR A 21 -12.40 7.06 -8.15
C TYR A 21 -13.93 6.92 -8.01
N LEU A 22 -14.43 5.74 -7.62
CA LEU A 22 -15.85 5.49 -7.41
C LEU A 22 -16.43 6.33 -6.25
N ALA A 23 -15.66 6.50 -5.18
CA ALA A 23 -16.03 7.31 -4.02
C ALA A 23 -15.77 8.81 -4.22
N GLN A 24 -15.27 9.24 -5.39
CA GLN A 24 -14.86 10.60 -5.70
C GLN A 24 -13.97 11.24 -4.61
N LEU A 25 -13.04 10.44 -4.06
CA LEU A 25 -12.11 10.91 -3.03
C LEU A 25 -11.17 11.97 -3.61
N GLY A 26 -10.87 13.00 -2.81
CA GLY A 26 -10.05 14.13 -3.18
C GLY A 26 -8.55 13.82 -3.24
N GLY A 27 -7.75 14.84 -3.55
CA GLY A 27 -6.30 14.71 -3.74
C GLY A 27 -5.54 14.12 -2.54
N ALA A 28 -6.05 14.28 -1.31
CA ALA A 28 -5.47 13.70 -0.10
C ALA A 28 -5.40 12.16 -0.15
N PHE A 29 -6.42 11.50 -0.73
CA PHE A 29 -6.44 10.05 -0.89
C PHE A 29 -5.41 9.58 -1.94
N TYR A 30 -5.28 10.30 -3.05
CA TYR A 30 -4.27 9.95 -4.07
C TYR A 30 -2.84 10.14 -3.56
N TRP A 31 -2.60 11.15 -2.72
CA TRP A 31 -1.32 11.33 -2.03
C TRP A 31 -1.01 10.19 -1.06
N SER A 32 -2.01 9.72 -0.30
CA SER A 32 -1.82 8.56 0.58
C SER A 32 -1.56 7.28 -0.21
N LEU A 33 -2.21 7.09 -1.37
CA LEU A 33 -1.94 5.99 -2.29
C LEU A 33 -0.49 6.00 -2.81
N LEU A 34 0.03 7.19 -3.13
CA LEU A 34 1.42 7.38 -3.55
C LEU A 34 2.40 6.96 -2.45
N LEU A 35 2.12 7.36 -1.20
CA LEU A 35 2.91 6.94 -0.03
C LEU A 35 2.84 5.42 0.22
N ALA A 36 1.64 4.84 0.09
CA ALA A 36 1.42 3.40 0.18
C ALA A 36 2.22 2.63 -0.90
N GLY A 37 2.26 3.15 -2.13
CA GLY A 37 3.09 2.60 -3.20
C GLY A 37 4.59 2.64 -2.89
N ALA A 38 5.08 3.75 -2.33
CA ALA A 38 6.48 3.84 -1.91
C ALA A 38 6.83 2.82 -0.81
N LEU A 39 5.92 2.58 0.14
CA LEU A 39 6.06 1.54 1.16
C LEU A 39 6.11 0.14 0.56
N PHE A 40 5.27 -0.16 -0.44
CA PHE A 40 5.33 -1.45 -1.14
C PHE A 40 6.63 -1.66 -1.91
N ILE A 41 7.19 -0.64 -2.56
CA ILE A 41 8.51 -0.74 -3.20
C ILE A 41 9.59 -1.04 -2.15
N HIS A 42 9.51 -0.40 -0.98
CA HIS A 42 10.43 -0.66 0.13
C HIS A 42 10.30 -2.10 0.64
N GLN A 43 9.08 -2.61 0.82
CA GLN A 43 8.82 -4.00 1.21
C GLN A 43 9.33 -4.99 0.16
N GLN A 44 9.10 -4.73 -1.13
CA GLN A 44 9.55 -5.59 -2.23
C GLN A 44 11.08 -5.71 -2.26
N LYS A 45 11.80 -4.63 -1.92
CA LYS A 45 13.26 -4.65 -1.72
C LYS A 45 13.68 -5.50 -0.52
N GLN A 46 12.98 -5.40 0.62
CA GLN A 46 13.30 -6.22 1.80
C GLN A 46 13.05 -7.72 1.55
N ILE A 47 11.95 -8.07 0.87
CA ILE A 47 11.60 -9.46 0.51
C ILE A 47 12.64 -10.07 -0.46
N ALA A 48 13.38 -9.24 -1.20
CA ALA A 48 14.46 -9.71 -2.06
C ALA A 48 15.58 -10.43 -1.28
N GLY A 49 15.79 -10.08 -0.01
CA GLY A 49 16.88 -10.56 0.86
C GLY A 49 16.81 -12.00 1.39
N ARG A 50 15.75 -12.77 1.08
CA ARG A 50 15.61 -14.21 1.46
C ARG A 50 15.61 -14.56 2.97
N GLU A 51 15.46 -13.61 3.87
CA GLU A 51 15.32 -13.92 5.30
C GLU A 51 13.84 -14.12 5.67
N ARG A 52 13.50 -15.20 6.39
CA ARG A 52 12.12 -15.48 6.89
C ARG A 52 11.57 -14.30 7.70
N GLU A 53 12.44 -13.58 8.40
CA GLU A 53 12.12 -12.36 9.12
C GLU A 53 11.60 -11.23 8.21
N ALA A 54 12.10 -11.12 6.98
CA ALA A 54 11.67 -10.08 6.04
C ALA A 54 10.20 -10.24 5.62
N CYS A 55 9.69 -11.47 5.53
CA CYS A 55 8.26 -11.72 5.27
C CYS A 55 7.40 -11.27 6.46
N PHE A 56 7.82 -11.58 7.69
CA PHE A 56 7.11 -11.17 8.90
C PHE A 56 7.14 -9.65 9.09
N LYS A 57 8.28 -9.03 8.77
CA LYS A 57 8.46 -7.57 8.80
C LYS A 57 7.62 -6.87 7.73
N ALA A 58 7.54 -7.42 6.52
CA ALA A 58 6.63 -6.94 5.48
C ALA A 58 5.16 -7.06 5.89
N PHE A 59 4.80 -8.15 6.59
CA PHE A 59 3.45 -8.34 7.15
C PHE A 59 3.10 -7.25 8.19
N LEU A 60 4.05 -6.95 9.10
CA LEU A 60 3.91 -5.86 10.08
C LEU A 60 3.88 -4.48 9.43
N GLN A 61 4.66 -4.26 8.38
CA GLN A 61 4.68 -3.00 7.64
C GLN A 61 3.38 -2.74 6.88
N ASN A 62 2.60 -3.78 6.56
CA ASN A 62 1.29 -3.61 5.94
C ASN A 62 0.31 -2.83 6.83
N ASN A 63 0.52 -2.82 8.14
CA ASN A 63 -0.27 -2.03 9.08
C ASN A 63 -0.07 -0.51 8.87
N TYR A 64 1.15 -0.09 8.50
CA TYR A 64 1.42 1.31 8.12
C TYR A 64 0.76 1.68 6.80
N VAL A 65 0.68 0.76 5.84
CA VAL A 65 -0.06 0.98 4.59
C VAL A 65 -1.55 1.19 4.89
N GLY A 66 -2.14 0.35 5.73
CA GLY A 66 -3.51 0.52 6.21
C GLY A 66 -3.74 1.86 6.91
N LEU A 67 -2.82 2.27 7.79
CA LEU A 67 -2.87 3.56 8.47
C LEU A 67 -2.83 4.74 7.49
N VAL A 68 -1.91 4.70 6.52
CA VAL A 68 -1.76 5.75 5.50
C VAL A 68 -3.04 5.88 4.66
N VAL A 69 -3.58 4.76 4.20
CA VAL A 69 -4.84 4.75 3.42
C VAL A 69 -5.99 5.27 4.26
N PHE A 70 -6.10 4.84 5.53
CA PHE A 70 -7.13 5.30 6.45
C PHE A 70 -7.06 6.82 6.69
N ILE A 71 -5.87 7.36 6.94
CA ILE A 71 -5.66 8.81 7.10
C ILE A 71 -6.02 9.54 5.81
N GLY A 72 -5.63 9.03 4.64
CA GLY A 72 -5.98 9.64 3.36
C GLY A 72 -7.49 9.68 3.09
N ILE A 73 -8.22 8.63 3.49
CA ILE A 73 -9.68 8.60 3.45
C ILE A 73 -10.25 9.62 4.44
N ALA A 74 -9.81 9.60 5.69
CA ALA A 74 -10.30 10.52 6.74
C ALA A 74 -10.09 12.00 6.36
N LEU A 75 -8.92 12.34 5.81
CA LEU A 75 -8.62 13.69 5.31
C LEU A 75 -9.41 14.05 4.06
N SER A 76 -9.81 13.07 3.25
CA SER A 76 -10.63 13.33 2.06
C SER A 76 -12.10 13.60 2.40
N TYR A 77 -12.56 13.22 3.59
CA TYR A 77 -13.92 13.50 4.08
C TYR A 77 -13.99 14.78 4.93
N LEU A 78 -12.85 15.42 5.19
CA LEU A 78 -12.70 16.62 6.02
C LEU A 78 -12.64 17.86 5.14
#